data_AF-A0A9D4CBK2-F1
#
_entry.id   AF-A0A9D4CBK2-F1
#
_cell.length_a   1.000
_cell.length_b   1.000
_cell.length_c   1.000
_cell.angle_alpha   90.00
_cell.angle_beta   90.00
_cell.angle_gamma   90.00
#
_symmetry.space_group_name_H-M   'P 1'
#
loop_
_entity.id
_entity.type
_entity.pdbx_description
1 polymer ?
#
loop_
_entity_poly.entity_id
_entity_poly.type
_entity_poly.pdbx_seq_one_letter_code
_entity_poly.pdbx_strand_id
1 'polypeptide(L)'
;MLKWTKNSKSMSGSYSMKGTQPAGVGVKKGSLATNGNGPPPLTYPADPPDDENMNEIIDDNVELTIHLPDGTVKQQSEDSNIPMMDLLVKIASSSKLNPAAHTLVVLTGDKWKQIDFKANKTIGLLANEDRSVSVQVVKKQKEEKVKLKTANQPFEMTYRFTVNLPGNQKEVVRISPKETLAEVRAVVCQKKNFDPNNYVFLLPSNPSQPLEDSTCIGDLKTNEIRFESK
;
A
#
# COMPACT_ATOMS: atom_id res chain seq x y z
N MET A 1 4.39 -50.73 -7.13
CA MET A 1 5.82 -50.43 -6.88
C MET A 1 6.39 -49.74 -8.11
N LEU A 2 6.45 -48.41 -8.13
CA LEU A 2 7.05 -47.64 -9.21
C LEU A 2 8.32 -46.94 -8.68
N LYS A 3 9.45 -47.30 -9.27
CA LYS A 3 10.78 -46.76 -8.98
C LYS A 3 10.95 -45.43 -9.70
N TRP A 4 11.32 -44.38 -8.98
CA TRP A 4 11.79 -43.12 -9.55
C TRP A 4 13.32 -43.11 -9.55
N THR A 5 13.91 -43.04 -10.74
CA THR A 5 15.35 -42.95 -10.97
C THR A 5 15.79 -41.49 -10.96
N LYS A 6 16.70 -41.15 -10.05
CA LYS A 6 17.45 -39.88 -10.06
C LYS A 6 18.31 -39.82 -11.33
N ASN A 7 18.25 -38.70 -12.06
CA ASN A 7 19.25 -38.38 -13.06
C ASN A 7 19.88 -37.03 -12.70
N SER A 8 21.16 -37.06 -12.31
CA SER A 8 21.96 -35.86 -12.11
C SER A 8 22.63 -35.50 -13.44
N LYS A 9 22.57 -34.22 -13.82
CA LYS A 9 23.48 -33.64 -14.80
C LYS A 9 24.07 -32.37 -14.21
N SER A 10 25.35 -32.49 -13.87
CA SER A 10 26.28 -31.40 -13.60
C SER A 10 26.59 -30.68 -14.92
N MET A 11 26.47 -29.35 -14.94
CA MET A 11 27.16 -28.51 -15.92
C MET A 11 27.87 -27.39 -15.16
N SER A 12 29.19 -27.53 -15.08
CA SER A 12 30.15 -26.50 -14.70
C SER A 12 30.23 -25.44 -15.80
N GLY A 13 29.88 -24.20 -15.47
CA GLY A 13 30.11 -23.02 -16.31
C GLY A 13 30.85 -21.97 -15.50
N SER A 14 32.18 -21.95 -15.63
CA SER A 14 33.07 -20.93 -15.07
C SER A 14 33.03 -19.67 -15.93
N TYR A 15 32.61 -18.53 -15.37
CA TYR A 15 32.87 -17.21 -15.94
C TYR A 15 33.70 -16.40 -14.95
N SER A 16 34.85 -15.94 -15.43
CA SER A 16 35.88 -15.24 -14.67
C SER A 16 36.28 -13.97 -15.42
N MET A 17 36.44 -12.89 -14.65
CA MET A 17 37.34 -11.74 -14.87
C MET A 17 36.97 -10.71 -15.96
N LYS A 18 36.56 -9.49 -15.55
CA LYS A 18 37.47 -8.34 -15.30
C LYS A 18 36.71 -7.02 -15.13
N GLY A 19 37.04 -6.30 -14.06
CA GLY A 19 36.63 -4.91 -13.86
C GLY A 19 37.36 -3.96 -14.80
N THR A 20 36.66 -2.91 -15.21
CA THR A 20 37.23 -1.74 -15.87
C THR A 20 36.37 -0.54 -15.48
N GLN A 21 36.93 0.35 -14.64
CA GLN A 21 36.42 1.69 -14.39
C GLN A 21 36.56 2.52 -15.68
N PRO A 22 35.56 3.34 -16.06
CA PRO A 22 35.81 4.41 -17.01
C PRO A 22 36.27 5.68 -16.28
N ALA A 23 37.36 6.23 -16.82
CA ALA A 23 38.08 7.40 -16.36
C ALA A 23 37.27 8.69 -16.46
N GLY A 24 37.58 9.63 -15.56
CA GLY A 24 37.04 10.98 -15.54
C GLY A 24 37.26 11.73 -16.86
N VAL A 25 36.18 12.28 -17.39
CA VAL A 25 36.21 13.15 -18.57
C VAL A 25 36.43 14.58 -18.07
N GLY A 26 37.69 15.01 -18.07
CA GLY A 26 38.05 16.42 -17.96
C GLY A 26 37.66 17.15 -19.24
N VAL A 27 36.58 17.93 -19.20
CA VAL A 27 36.19 18.79 -20.32
C VAL A 27 36.95 20.11 -20.22
N LYS A 28 37.86 20.31 -21.18
CA LYS A 28 38.64 21.53 -21.40
C LYS A 28 37.70 22.69 -21.73
N LYS A 29 37.86 23.82 -21.02
CA LYS A 29 37.22 25.10 -21.36
C LYS A 29 37.73 25.60 -22.72
N GLY A 30 36.91 25.48 -23.75
CA GLY A 30 37.06 26.20 -25.00
C GLY A 30 36.26 27.50 -24.94
N SER A 31 36.93 28.64 -24.89
CA SER A 31 36.30 29.95 -25.03
C SER A 31 35.95 30.18 -26.50
N LEU A 32 34.67 30.35 -26.82
CA LEU A 32 34.23 30.88 -28.10
C LEU A 32 33.43 32.15 -27.85
N ALA A 33 33.95 33.26 -28.37
CA ALA A 33 33.36 34.59 -28.31
C ALA A 33 31.97 34.60 -28.96
N THR A 34 30.99 35.24 -28.31
CA THR A 34 29.66 35.48 -28.89
C THR A 34 29.38 36.97 -28.92
N ASN A 35 29.21 37.50 -30.13
CA ASN A 35 28.61 38.80 -30.39
C ASN A 35 27.09 38.68 -30.30
N GLY A 36 26.45 39.66 -29.66
CA GLY A 36 25.11 40.14 -30.02
C GLY A 36 23.89 39.43 -29.43
N ASN A 37 23.26 40.10 -28.45
CA ASN A 37 21.82 40.17 -28.19
C ASN A 37 21.01 38.86 -28.21
N GLY A 38 21.20 38.01 -27.19
CA GLY A 38 20.19 37.04 -26.73
C GLY A 38 19.58 37.50 -25.39
N PRO A 39 18.33 37.10 -25.07
CA PRO A 39 17.77 37.36 -23.75
C PRO A 39 18.68 36.75 -22.66
N PRO A 40 18.75 37.38 -21.46
CA PRO A 40 19.63 36.90 -20.40
C PRO A 40 19.33 35.42 -20.10
N PRO A 41 20.37 34.60 -19.83
CA PRO A 41 20.17 33.20 -19.49
C PRO A 41 19.25 33.12 -18.27
N LEU A 42 18.27 32.21 -18.32
CA LEU A 42 17.39 31.94 -17.18
C LEU A 42 18.26 31.53 -15.99
N THR A 43 18.45 32.44 -15.05
CA THR A 43 19.00 32.15 -13.74
C THR A 43 17.93 31.35 -13.00
N TYR A 44 18.13 30.03 -12.94
CA TYR A 44 17.43 29.21 -11.96
C TYR A 44 17.84 29.71 -10.57
N PRO A 45 16.90 29.96 -9.65
CA PRO A 45 17.23 30.13 -8.24
C PRO A 45 18.15 28.99 -7.80
N ALA A 46 19.10 29.27 -6.92
CA ALA A 46 19.89 28.21 -6.28
C ALA A 46 18.92 27.10 -5.84
N ASP A 47 19.22 25.86 -6.22
CA ASP A 47 18.42 24.70 -5.84
C ASP A 47 18.05 24.85 -4.36
N PRO A 48 16.77 24.73 -3.99
CA PRO A 48 16.41 24.71 -2.58
C PRO A 48 17.29 23.66 -1.90
N PRO A 49 17.79 23.92 -0.67
CA PRO A 49 18.55 22.92 0.06
C PRO A 49 17.76 21.62 0.01
N ASP A 50 18.45 20.51 -0.27
CA ASP A 50 17.87 19.17 -0.18
C ASP A 50 17.32 19.01 1.25
N ASP A 51 16.05 19.39 1.45
CA ASP A 51 15.33 19.23 2.69
C ASP A 51 15.17 17.73 2.91
N GLU A 52 16.17 17.13 3.55
CA GLU A 52 16.11 16.21 4.68
C GLU A 52 14.83 15.36 4.80
N ASN A 53 14.43 14.70 3.71
CA ASN A 53 13.47 13.60 3.76
C ASN A 53 13.94 12.43 2.89
N MET A 54 15.25 12.25 2.78
CA MET A 54 15.76 10.89 2.75
C MET A 54 15.43 10.33 4.13
N ASN A 55 14.56 9.32 4.19
CA ASN A 55 14.40 8.46 5.35
C ASN A 55 15.78 8.26 5.95
N GLU A 56 16.07 8.97 7.05
CA GLU A 56 17.16 8.59 7.91
C GLU A 56 16.73 7.18 8.31
N ILE A 57 17.39 6.17 7.73
CA ILE A 57 17.34 4.83 8.25
C ILE A 57 18.07 4.98 9.56
N ILE A 58 17.37 5.51 10.56
CA ILE A 58 17.80 5.41 11.93
C ILE A 58 17.83 3.91 12.12
N ASP A 59 19.03 3.37 12.30
CA ASP A 59 19.32 1.96 12.50
C ASP A 59 18.79 1.57 13.89
N ASP A 60 17.47 1.72 14.02
CA ASP A 60 16.71 1.65 15.25
C ASP A 60 16.28 0.20 15.37
N ASN A 61 17.16 -0.58 16.00
CA ASN A 61 16.84 -1.94 16.35
C ASN A 61 15.95 -1.98 17.59
N VAL A 62 15.07 -2.97 17.62
CA VAL A 62 14.17 -3.31 18.71
C VAL A 62 14.65 -4.62 19.32
N GLU A 63 14.71 -4.67 20.64
CA GLU A 63 15.03 -5.91 21.37
C GLU A 63 13.78 -6.79 21.44
N LEU A 64 13.84 -7.99 20.83
CA LEU A 64 12.74 -8.93 20.76
C LEU A 64 12.94 -10.08 21.74
N THR A 65 11.95 -10.31 22.60
CA THR A 65 11.84 -11.55 23.38
C THR A 65 10.79 -12.46 22.74
N ILE A 66 11.23 -13.55 22.12
CA ILE A 66 10.41 -14.46 21.32
C ILE A 66 10.11 -15.74 22.11
N HIS A 67 8.86 -15.96 22.45
CA HIS A 67 8.35 -17.18 23.06
C HIS A 67 7.85 -18.14 21.98
N LEU A 68 8.55 -19.26 21.79
CA LEU A 68 8.22 -20.29 20.82
C LEU A 68 7.18 -21.29 21.36
N PRO A 69 6.42 -21.98 20.48
CA PRO A 69 5.42 -22.96 20.90
C PRO A 69 6.04 -24.23 21.52
N ASP A 70 7.36 -24.41 21.42
CA ASP A 70 8.12 -25.48 22.07
C ASP A 70 8.50 -25.16 23.53
N GLY A 71 8.15 -23.95 24.02
CA GLY A 71 8.48 -23.48 25.36
C GLY A 71 9.82 -22.74 25.45
N THR A 72 10.59 -22.66 24.36
CA THR A 72 11.87 -21.95 24.32
C THR A 72 11.65 -20.44 24.22
N VAL A 73 12.49 -19.66 24.90
CA VAL A 73 12.54 -18.21 24.77
C VAL A 73 13.84 -17.82 24.07
N LYS A 74 13.75 -16.97 23.05
CA LYS A 74 14.91 -16.42 22.33
C LYS A 74 14.92 -14.90 22.44
N GLN A 75 16.10 -14.32 22.65
CA GLN A 75 16.29 -12.87 22.54
C GLN A 75 17.00 -12.56 21.22
N GLN A 76 16.55 -11.53 20.53
CA GLN A 76 17.10 -11.13 19.25
C GLN A 76 16.87 -9.64 19.00
N SER A 77 17.90 -8.96 18.50
CA SER A 77 17.77 -7.60 17.99
C SER A 77 17.35 -7.62 16.52
N GLU A 78 16.33 -6.86 16.16
CA GLU A 78 15.79 -6.76 14.80
C GLU A 78 15.47 -5.31 14.44
N ASP A 79 15.49 -5.00 13.15
CA ASP A 79 15.16 -3.67 12.62
C ASP A 79 13.72 -3.29 12.98
N SER A 80 13.51 -2.09 13.52
CA SER A 80 12.19 -1.57 13.89
C SER A 80 11.18 -1.56 12.74
N ASN A 81 11.64 -1.44 11.50
CA ASN A 81 10.82 -1.43 10.30
C ASN A 81 10.45 -2.82 9.78
N ILE A 82 10.91 -3.91 10.41
CA ILE A 82 10.52 -5.25 9.97
C ILE A 82 9.00 -5.44 10.10
N PRO A 83 8.29 -5.80 9.01
CA PRO A 83 6.86 -6.10 9.07
C PRO A 83 6.60 -7.36 9.89
N MET A 84 5.46 -7.42 10.57
CA MET A 84 5.06 -8.57 11.39
C MET A 84 5.04 -9.90 10.61
N MET A 85 4.64 -9.88 9.32
CA MET A 85 4.67 -11.08 8.48
C MET A 85 6.09 -11.56 8.24
N ASP A 86 6.99 -10.64 7.91
CA ASP A 86 8.39 -10.97 7.62
C ASP A 86 9.10 -11.47 8.88
N LEU A 87 8.80 -10.86 10.04
CA LEU A 87 9.26 -11.35 11.33
C LEU A 87 8.76 -12.78 11.60
N LEU A 88 7.46 -13.05 11.39
CA LEU A 88 6.90 -14.39 11.58
C LEU A 88 7.60 -15.41 10.67
N VAL A 89 7.83 -15.07 9.40
CA VAL A 89 8.55 -15.95 8.45
C VAL A 89 9.98 -16.20 8.90
N LYS A 90 10.69 -15.17 9.37
CA LYS A 90 12.07 -15.30 9.87
C LYS A 90 12.14 -16.20 11.10
N ILE A 91 11.28 -15.99 12.08
CA ILE A 91 11.19 -16.83 13.28
C ILE A 91 10.79 -18.26 12.90
N ALA A 92 9.78 -18.44 12.05
CA ALA A 92 9.30 -19.75 11.64
C ALA A 92 10.37 -20.54 10.87
N SER A 93 11.15 -19.86 10.03
CA SER A 93 12.27 -20.46 9.30
C SER A 93 13.38 -20.96 10.25
N SER A 94 13.72 -20.19 11.28
CA SER A 94 14.75 -20.57 12.25
C SER A 94 14.30 -21.64 13.26
N SER A 95 12.99 -21.79 13.47
CA SER A 95 12.38 -22.74 14.42
C SER A 95 11.69 -23.95 13.74
N LYS A 96 11.81 -24.09 12.41
CA LYS A 96 11.16 -25.14 11.60
C LYS A 96 9.63 -25.18 11.79
N LEU A 97 9.00 -24.03 12.01
CA LEU A 97 7.56 -23.87 12.10
C LEU A 97 6.96 -23.51 10.74
N ASN A 98 5.68 -23.81 10.55
CA ASN A 98 4.95 -23.37 9.35
C ASN A 98 4.37 -21.95 9.57
N PRO A 99 4.83 -20.92 8.85
CA PRO A 99 4.33 -19.54 9.03
C PRO A 99 2.85 -19.39 8.70
N ALA A 100 2.26 -20.24 7.84
CA ALA A 100 0.83 -20.20 7.52
C ALA A 100 -0.06 -20.80 8.65
N ALA A 101 0.52 -21.65 9.50
CA ALA A 101 -0.19 -22.32 10.60
C ALA A 101 0.02 -21.63 11.96
N HIS A 102 0.84 -20.59 12.01
CA HIS A 102 1.16 -19.86 13.23
C HIS A 102 0.85 -18.38 13.09
N THR A 103 0.75 -17.68 14.21
CA THR A 103 0.59 -16.22 14.27
C THR A 103 1.41 -15.67 15.43
N LEU A 104 1.76 -14.39 15.35
CA LEU A 104 2.41 -13.67 16.45
C LEU A 104 1.37 -13.03 17.36
N VAL A 105 1.58 -13.12 18.66
CA VAL A 105 0.86 -12.41 19.72
C VAL A 105 1.88 -11.53 20.44
N VAL A 106 1.55 -10.28 20.73
CA VAL A 106 2.50 -9.35 21.38
C VAL A 106 2.04 -9.11 22.81
N LEU A 107 2.99 -9.04 23.73
CA LEU A 107 2.74 -8.61 25.10
C LEU A 107 2.70 -7.08 25.14
N THR A 108 1.55 -6.51 25.48
CA THR A 108 1.41 -5.05 25.67
C THR A 108 1.11 -4.79 27.14
N GLY A 109 2.08 -4.24 27.86
CA GLY A 109 2.03 -4.16 29.33
C GLY A 109 1.99 -5.56 29.96
N ASP A 110 1.05 -5.79 30.87
CA ASP A 110 0.94 -7.06 31.62
C ASP A 110 0.03 -8.11 30.97
N LYS A 111 -0.52 -7.85 29.78
CA LYS A 111 -1.49 -8.75 29.11
C LYS A 111 -1.05 -9.10 27.70
N TRP A 112 -1.06 -10.40 27.40
CA TRP A 112 -0.89 -10.89 26.03
C TRP A 112 -2.09 -10.45 25.19
N LYS A 113 -1.85 -9.56 24.23
CA LYS A 113 -2.88 -9.08 23.32
C LYS A 113 -2.61 -9.66 21.94
N GLN A 114 -3.58 -10.40 21.42
CA GLN A 114 -3.57 -10.74 20.01
C GLN A 114 -3.82 -9.43 19.24
N ILE A 115 -2.74 -8.82 18.77
CA ILE A 115 -2.83 -7.70 17.85
C ILE A 115 -3.41 -8.28 16.56
N ASP A 116 -4.42 -7.61 16.00
CA ASP A 116 -4.92 -7.94 14.66
C ASP A 116 -3.71 -7.98 13.72
N PHE A 117 -3.31 -9.20 13.35
CA PHE A 117 -2.09 -9.47 12.63
C PHE A 117 -2.18 -8.82 11.26
N LYS A 118 -1.76 -7.55 11.18
CA LYS A 118 -1.69 -6.82 9.94
C LYS A 118 -0.29 -7.03 9.42
N ALA A 119 -0.18 -7.80 8.34
CA ALA A 119 1.11 -8.21 7.75
C ALA A 119 2.10 -7.05 7.55
N ASN A 120 1.58 -5.84 7.31
CA ASN A 120 2.34 -4.63 7.03
C ASN A 120 2.60 -3.73 8.25
N LYS A 121 2.13 -4.07 9.47
CA LYS A 121 2.52 -3.32 10.68
C LYS A 121 3.95 -3.69 11.02
N THR A 122 4.78 -2.69 11.30
CA THR A 122 6.16 -2.87 11.72
C THR A 122 6.25 -3.09 13.23
N ILE A 123 7.33 -3.71 13.70
CA ILE A 123 7.51 -3.98 15.14
C ILE A 123 7.83 -2.72 15.95
N GLY A 124 8.47 -1.72 15.34
CA GLY A 124 8.81 -0.46 16.00
C GLY A 124 7.58 0.26 16.54
N LEU A 125 6.45 0.17 15.83
CA LEU A 125 5.16 0.70 16.28
C LEU A 125 4.57 -0.04 17.49
N LEU A 126 5.07 -1.22 17.80
CA LEU A 126 4.62 -2.08 18.89
C LEU A 126 5.59 -2.10 20.06
N ALA A 127 6.76 -1.46 19.90
CA ALA A 127 7.78 -1.37 20.93
C ALA A 127 7.34 -0.47 22.07
N ASN A 128 7.71 -0.88 23.29
CA ASN A 128 7.54 -0.06 24.48
C ASN A 128 8.53 1.12 24.45
N GLU A 129 8.44 2.01 25.44
CA GLU A 129 9.34 3.17 25.58
C GLU A 129 10.83 2.79 25.55
N ASP A 130 11.18 1.63 26.09
CA ASP A 130 12.55 1.07 26.10
C ASP A 130 12.93 0.32 24.81
N ARG A 131 12.17 0.46 23.73
CA ARG A 131 12.39 -0.24 22.45
C ARG A 131 12.49 -1.77 22.57
N SER A 132 11.74 -2.33 23.51
CA SER A 132 11.62 -3.77 23.69
C SER A 132 10.21 -4.26 23.35
N VAL A 133 10.13 -5.45 22.75
CA VAL A 133 8.87 -6.14 22.44
C VAL A 133 8.98 -7.60 22.84
N SER A 134 7.98 -8.10 23.56
CA SER A 134 7.83 -9.55 23.77
C SER A 134 6.77 -10.11 22.82
N VAL A 135 7.14 -11.11 22.02
CA VAL A 135 6.25 -11.77 21.06
C VAL A 135 6.14 -13.26 21.39
N GLN A 136 4.94 -13.82 21.22
CA GLN A 136 4.68 -15.24 21.36
C GLN A 136 4.17 -15.81 20.04
N VAL A 137 4.80 -16.89 19.58
CA VAL A 137 4.37 -17.62 18.41
C VAL A 137 3.33 -18.66 18.85
N VAL A 138 2.08 -18.43 18.48
CA VAL A 138 0.98 -19.35 18.79
C VAL A 138 0.50 -20.06 17.54
N LYS A 139 0.05 -21.31 17.68
CA LYS A 139 -0.65 -21.99 16.59
C LYS A 139 -1.92 -21.22 16.29
N LYS A 140 -2.09 -20.85 15.02
CA LYS A 140 -3.35 -20.29 14.56
C LYS A 140 -4.39 -21.36 14.82
N GLN A 141 -5.28 -21.13 15.78
CA GLN A 141 -6.44 -21.98 15.92
C GLN A 141 -7.10 -21.95 14.54
N LYS A 142 -7.18 -23.12 13.93
CA LYS A 142 -8.10 -23.32 12.83
C LYS A 142 -9.45 -23.16 13.51
N GLU A 143 -9.89 -21.91 13.67
CA GLU A 143 -11.29 -21.63 13.50
C GLU A 143 -11.58 -22.38 12.22
N GLU A 144 -12.23 -23.52 12.38
CA GLU A 144 -13.15 -24.01 11.39
C GLU A 144 -14.02 -22.79 11.18
N LYS A 145 -13.56 -21.94 10.27
CA LYS A 145 -14.39 -21.01 9.56
C LYS A 145 -15.39 -21.99 8.99
N VAL A 146 -16.47 -22.24 9.75
CA VAL A 146 -17.82 -22.23 9.24
C VAL A 146 -17.68 -21.28 8.11
N LYS A 147 -17.66 -21.83 6.89
CA LYS A 147 -17.50 -21.06 5.68
C LYS A 147 -18.69 -20.13 5.72
N LEU A 148 -18.53 -19.01 6.43
CA LEU A 148 -19.48 -17.93 6.46
C LEU A 148 -19.62 -17.66 4.98
N LYS A 149 -20.87 -17.74 4.56
CA LYS A 149 -21.32 -17.95 3.19
C LYS A 149 -20.94 -16.79 2.25
N THR A 150 -19.91 -16.02 2.58
CA THR A 150 -19.33 -14.92 1.82
C THR A 150 -18.47 -15.40 0.65
N ALA A 151 -18.04 -16.67 0.63
CA ALA A 151 -17.31 -17.21 -0.54
C ALA A 151 -18.20 -17.50 -1.77
N ASN A 152 -19.53 -17.33 -1.64
CA ASN A 152 -20.49 -17.63 -2.70
C ASN A 152 -21.53 -16.53 -2.93
N GLN A 153 -21.30 -15.31 -2.41
CA GLN A 153 -22.03 -14.18 -2.97
C GLN A 153 -21.41 -13.87 -4.33
N PRO A 154 -22.19 -13.88 -5.43
CA PRO A 154 -21.70 -13.35 -6.69
C PRO A 154 -21.22 -11.93 -6.42
N PHE A 155 -20.00 -11.62 -6.85
CA PHE A 155 -19.46 -10.27 -6.74
C PHE A 155 -20.42 -9.33 -7.47
N GLU A 156 -20.81 -8.25 -6.81
CA GLU A 156 -21.53 -7.18 -7.51
C GLU A 156 -20.54 -6.46 -8.42
N MET A 157 -20.84 -6.48 -9.72
CA MET A 157 -20.00 -5.81 -10.71
C MET A 157 -20.17 -4.30 -10.60
N THR A 158 -19.34 -3.68 -9.77
CA THR A 158 -19.24 -2.22 -9.67
C THR A 158 -18.21 -1.67 -10.63
N TYR A 159 -18.41 -0.46 -11.12
CA TYR A 159 -17.41 0.28 -11.89
C TYR A 159 -17.00 1.56 -11.17
N ARG A 160 -15.84 2.09 -11.59
CA ARG A 160 -15.31 3.35 -11.07
C ARG A 160 -16.03 4.50 -11.74
N PHE A 161 -16.82 5.24 -10.97
CA PHE A 161 -17.58 6.38 -11.42
C PHE A 161 -17.09 7.64 -10.73
N THR A 162 -17.01 8.75 -11.46
CA THR A 162 -16.43 10.01 -10.98
C THR A 162 -17.51 11.07 -10.87
N VAL A 163 -17.63 11.67 -9.69
CA VAL A 163 -18.53 12.79 -9.43
C VAL A 163 -17.70 14.05 -9.27
N ASN A 164 -17.87 15.00 -10.18
CA ASN A 164 -17.23 16.31 -10.08
C ASN A 164 -18.02 17.16 -9.10
N LEU A 165 -17.41 17.45 -7.96
CA LEU A 165 -17.98 18.29 -6.92
C LEU A 165 -17.65 19.77 -7.18
N PRO A 166 -18.38 20.70 -6.52
CA PRO A 166 -18.03 22.11 -6.54
C PRO A 166 -16.59 22.37 -6.08
N GLY A 167 -15.98 23.45 -6.58
CA GLY A 167 -14.63 23.85 -6.17
C GLY A 167 -13.50 23.00 -6.75
N ASN A 168 -13.68 22.47 -7.97
CA ASN A 168 -12.69 21.63 -8.68
C ASN A 168 -12.29 20.35 -7.91
N GLN A 169 -13.17 19.85 -7.06
CA GLN A 169 -12.97 18.58 -6.35
C GLN A 169 -13.61 17.43 -7.12
N LYS A 170 -13.07 16.23 -6.99
CA LYS A 170 -13.64 15.01 -7.59
C LYS A 170 -13.78 13.94 -6.53
N GLU A 171 -14.92 13.27 -6.52
CA GLU A 171 -15.19 12.12 -5.69
C GLU A 171 -15.32 10.88 -6.56
N VAL A 172 -14.49 9.88 -6.27
CA VAL A 172 -14.51 8.61 -7.00
C VAL A 172 -15.24 7.57 -6.17
N VAL A 173 -16.31 7.04 -6.73
CA VAL A 173 -17.21 6.08 -6.09
C VAL A 173 -17.26 4.80 -6.92
N ARG A 174 -17.39 3.66 -6.23
CA ARG A 174 -17.64 2.36 -6.87
C ARG A 174 -19.14 2.13 -6.85
N ILE A 175 -19.74 2.06 -8.03
CA ILE A 175 -21.19 2.08 -8.21
C ILE A 175 -21.59 0.90 -9.10
N SER A 176 -22.74 0.30 -8.81
CA SER A 176 -23.36 -0.73 -9.62
C SER A 176 -24.14 -0.09 -10.78
N PRO A 177 -24.14 -0.65 -12.00
CA PRO A 177 -24.89 -0.08 -13.13
C PRO A 177 -26.41 -0.03 -12.90
N LYS A 178 -26.92 -0.75 -11.89
CA LYS A 178 -28.32 -0.77 -11.50
C LYS A 178 -28.71 0.32 -10.50
N GLU A 179 -27.75 0.97 -9.87
CA GLU A 179 -28.02 2.08 -8.95
C GLU A 179 -28.56 3.27 -9.74
N THR A 180 -29.44 4.02 -9.08
CA THR A 180 -30.07 5.23 -9.61
C THR A 180 -29.28 6.46 -9.20
N LEU A 181 -29.44 7.56 -9.96
CA LEU A 181 -28.84 8.84 -9.58
C LEU A 181 -29.31 9.34 -8.22
N ALA A 182 -30.55 9.03 -7.80
CA ALA A 182 -31.04 9.36 -6.47
C ALA A 182 -30.20 8.72 -5.35
N GLU A 183 -29.91 7.42 -5.48
CA GLU A 183 -29.10 6.67 -4.50
C GLU A 183 -27.66 7.21 -4.45
N VAL A 184 -27.08 7.47 -5.62
CA VAL A 184 -25.74 8.06 -5.72
C VAL A 184 -25.70 9.45 -5.08
N ARG A 185 -26.74 10.28 -5.28
CA ARG A 185 -26.86 11.60 -4.64
C ARG A 185 -26.84 11.45 -3.13
N ALA A 186 -27.66 10.56 -2.57
CA ALA A 186 -27.74 10.34 -1.14
C ALA A 186 -26.38 9.95 -0.55
N VAL A 187 -25.66 9.03 -1.20
CA VAL A 187 -24.33 8.58 -0.77
C VAL A 187 -23.31 9.73 -0.81
N VAL A 188 -23.26 10.49 -1.90
CA VAL A 188 -22.33 11.62 -2.05
C VAL A 188 -22.65 12.73 -1.04
N CYS A 189 -23.94 13.08 -0.89
CA CYS A 189 -24.40 14.08 0.08
C CYS A 189 -24.06 13.68 1.51
N GLN A 190 -24.28 12.42 1.89
CA GLN A 190 -23.92 11.92 3.22
C GLN A 190 -22.41 11.96 3.45
N LYS A 191 -21.59 11.59 2.44
CA LYS A 191 -20.14 11.53 2.58
C LYS A 191 -19.48 12.92 2.63
N LYS A 192 -20.06 13.90 1.93
CA LYS A 192 -19.50 15.25 1.78
C LYS A 192 -20.26 16.32 2.53
N ASN A 193 -21.29 15.94 3.31
CA ASN A 193 -22.17 16.83 4.06
C ASN A 193 -22.87 17.90 3.19
N PHE A 194 -23.41 17.48 2.03
CA PHE A 194 -24.26 18.34 1.18
C PHE A 194 -25.75 18.08 1.44
N ASP A 195 -26.60 19.06 1.17
CA ASP A 195 -28.06 18.91 1.22
C ASP A 195 -28.58 18.30 -0.10
N PRO A 196 -29.17 17.09 -0.10
CA PRO A 196 -29.65 16.44 -1.32
C PRO A 196 -30.73 17.23 -2.09
N ASN A 197 -31.43 18.18 -1.47
CA ASN A 197 -32.46 18.98 -2.13
C ASN A 197 -31.89 20.14 -2.96
N ASN A 198 -30.71 20.63 -2.60
CA ASN A 198 -30.09 21.81 -3.19
C ASN A 198 -29.14 21.48 -4.34
N TYR A 199 -28.92 20.20 -4.64
CA TYR A 199 -27.97 19.79 -5.66
C TYR A 199 -28.60 18.90 -6.72
N VAL A 200 -28.07 19.00 -7.94
CA VAL A 200 -28.48 18.23 -9.11
C VAL A 200 -27.27 17.63 -9.82
N PHE A 201 -27.50 16.55 -10.56
CA PHE A 201 -26.50 15.98 -11.44
C PHE A 201 -26.66 16.49 -12.87
N LEU A 202 -25.53 16.75 -13.53
CA LEU A 202 -25.45 17.25 -14.90
C LEU A 202 -24.46 16.41 -15.69
N LEU A 203 -24.72 16.24 -16.98
CA LEU A 203 -23.74 15.62 -17.88
C LEU A 203 -22.62 16.62 -18.19
N PRO A 204 -21.34 16.19 -18.23
CA PRO A 204 -20.25 17.06 -18.63
C PRO A 204 -20.43 17.63 -20.04
N SER A 205 -21.08 16.87 -20.94
CA SER A 205 -21.37 17.27 -22.32
C SER A 205 -22.56 18.23 -22.43
N ASN A 206 -23.51 18.18 -21.50
CA ASN A 206 -24.75 18.95 -21.54
C ASN A 206 -25.01 19.60 -20.17
N PRO A 207 -24.28 20.67 -19.81
CA PRO A 207 -24.35 21.28 -18.49
C PRO A 207 -25.64 22.07 -18.22
N SER A 208 -26.49 22.27 -19.23
CA SER A 208 -27.74 23.03 -19.09
C SER A 208 -28.95 22.17 -18.69
N GLN A 209 -28.83 20.84 -18.76
CA GLN A 209 -29.95 19.92 -18.53
C GLN A 209 -29.68 19.03 -17.31
N PRO A 210 -30.41 19.23 -16.20
CA PRO A 210 -30.40 18.32 -15.05
C PRO A 210 -30.78 16.91 -15.44
N LEU A 211 -30.10 15.94 -14.84
CA LEU A 211 -30.44 14.53 -14.96
C LEU A 211 -31.57 14.17 -13.99
N GLU A 212 -32.50 13.35 -14.47
CA GLU A 212 -33.61 12.82 -13.67
C GLU A 212 -33.12 11.80 -12.65
N ASP A 213 -33.66 11.88 -11.44
CA ASP A 213 -33.24 11.05 -10.29
C ASP A 213 -33.53 9.55 -10.47
N SER A 214 -34.48 9.21 -11.35
CA SER A 214 -34.82 7.83 -11.72
C SER A 214 -33.86 7.20 -12.73
N THR A 215 -32.92 7.96 -13.30
CA THR A 215 -31.98 7.45 -14.31
C THR A 215 -30.97 6.51 -13.65
N CYS A 216 -30.79 5.32 -14.23
CA CYS A 216 -29.79 4.38 -13.78
C CYS A 216 -28.39 4.77 -14.29
N ILE A 217 -27.38 4.48 -13.48
CA ILE A 217 -25.99 4.81 -13.79
C ILE A 217 -25.52 4.04 -15.03
N GLY A 218 -26.00 2.82 -15.26
CA GLY A 218 -25.73 2.04 -16.47
C GLY A 218 -26.30 2.61 -17.78
N ASP A 219 -27.31 3.48 -17.71
CA ASP A 219 -27.87 4.15 -18.89
C ASP A 219 -27.06 5.39 -19.29
N LEU A 220 -26.20 5.87 -18.38
CA LEU A 220 -25.29 6.95 -18.67
C LEU A 220 -24.18 6.45 -19.60
N LYS A 221 -24.03 7.10 -20.76
CA LYS A 221 -22.94 6.82 -21.70
C LYS A 221 -21.58 7.42 -21.26
N THR A 222 -21.41 7.62 -19.96
CA THR A 222 -20.28 8.34 -19.36
C THR A 222 -19.97 7.76 -17.98
N ASN A 223 -18.70 7.80 -17.59
CA ASN A 223 -18.22 7.41 -16.26
C ASN A 223 -18.02 8.62 -15.33
N GLU A 224 -18.45 9.81 -15.77
CA GLU A 224 -18.27 11.07 -15.08
C GLU A 224 -19.53 11.94 -15.18
N ILE A 225 -19.94 12.52 -14.05
CA ILE A 225 -21.04 13.49 -13.96
C ILE A 225 -20.64 14.68 -13.10
N ARG A 226 -21.29 15.81 -13.30
CA ARG A 226 -21.11 17.01 -12.49
C ARG A 226 -22.19 17.12 -11.44
N PHE A 227 -21.81 17.54 -10.24
CA PHE A 227 -22.68 17.79 -9.10
C PHE A 227 -22.66 19.30 -8.81
N GLU A 228 -23.78 19.98 -9.09
CA GLU A 228 -23.91 21.42 -8.94
C GLU A 228 -25.09 21.78 -8.04
N SER A 229 -25.01 22.92 -7.37
CA SER A 229 -26.15 23.48 -6.65
C SER A 229 -27.19 24.00 -7.66
N LYS A 230 -28.48 23.85 -7.35
CA LYS A 230 -29.59 24.43 -8.09
C LYS A 230 -29.53 25.96 -8.11
#